data_AF-K2NEP6-F1
#
_entry.id   AF-K2NEP6-F1
#
_cell.length_a   1.000
_cell.length_b   1.000
_cell.length_c   1.000
_cell.angle_alpha   90.00
_cell.angle_beta   90.00
_cell.angle_gamma   90.00
#
_symmetry.space_group_name_H-M   'P 1'
#
loop_
_entity.id
_entity.type
_entity.pdbx_description
1 polymer ?
#
loop_
_entity_poly.entity_id
_entity_poly.type
_entity_poly.pdbx_seq_one_letter_code
_entity_poly.pdbx_strand_id
1 'polypeptide(L)'
;MLCNINNYRSPFLVRICIVFFFSFFFFLFLFLHVTPPNFYFNFFFALKLANVMDVNNARVERLRRVNRYKAVQAELALQREEEEIRASRERKMNAAARDEALAKQLAEEQRLELLDTKMLQIVRDFPELRNLEAQLKHALMKQGRKDQVEEIRQLKEKQLQEEREYIVYLNEQEELAKAKEEERRRKEIEAFKRHQAAQMDLIEERKNVAEKEAAERRKERIAVDAVVARAHEKDFLDALERREKQRQLQAEQDEFYRLRAEVKEAERRRALQEEEAINAYHAEQSRRKETNEKLAREREAIKARILEEQSRKIAEEQAKREELESLLNDYYEAERLAKERKAMRDEKEARERFAEEVKQENWRLIQDRLKEKEAERAEEIKLRQLMMEDLARKAKLERFSKQRQMQIKREHILEAEKMLEARRELKREEERQSALLEEREKKRQEELLEYVRRARAQLLADYLPKLGEFVPAHVLTVDEKKQYGIIK
;
A
#
# COMPACT_ATOMS: atom_id res chain seq x y z
N MET A 1 -0.01 15.68 -30.12
CA MET A 1 0.67 15.84 -28.80
C MET A 1 -0.11 15.00 -27.80
N LEU A 2 0.48 14.19 -26.91
CA LEU A 2 1.85 13.70 -26.80
C LEU A 2 1.81 12.25 -26.25
N CYS A 3 2.82 11.44 -26.54
CA CYS A 3 2.77 9.98 -26.41
C CYS A 3 2.85 9.43 -24.96
N ASN A 4 2.28 8.24 -24.76
CA ASN A 4 2.61 7.35 -23.64
C ASN A 4 4.11 7.02 -23.62
N ILE A 5 4.73 7.04 -22.44
CA ILE A 5 6.00 6.33 -22.15
C ILE A 5 5.90 5.72 -20.74
N ASN A 6 6.22 4.43 -20.63
CA ASN A 6 6.30 3.70 -19.35
C ASN A 6 7.46 4.21 -18.49
N ASN A 7 7.32 4.17 -17.16
CA ASN A 7 8.48 4.24 -16.26
C ASN A 7 8.28 3.40 -14.99
N TYR A 8 9.03 2.31 -14.89
CA TYR A 8 9.29 1.65 -13.61
C TYR A 8 10.16 2.55 -12.74
N ARG A 9 9.91 2.58 -11.43
CA ARG A 9 10.79 3.25 -10.45
C ARG A 9 11.04 2.36 -9.24
N SER A 10 12.19 1.69 -9.22
CA SER A 10 12.85 1.27 -7.98
C SER A 10 13.76 2.40 -7.48
N PRO A 11 13.79 2.70 -6.17
CA PRO A 11 14.76 3.64 -5.60
C PRO A 11 15.99 2.92 -5.03
N PHE A 12 17.19 3.49 -5.23
CA PHE A 12 18.15 3.92 -4.19
C PHE A 12 19.56 4.11 -4.79
N LEU A 13 19.96 5.37 -5.03
CA LEU A 13 21.34 5.71 -5.43
C LEU A 13 21.69 7.17 -5.07
N VAL A 14 22.28 7.36 -3.88
CA VAL A 14 22.69 8.63 -3.22
C VAL A 14 23.72 8.19 -2.16
N ARG A 15 24.95 8.70 -1.94
CA ARG A 15 25.93 9.69 -2.49
C ARG A 15 27.32 9.19 -1.99
N ILE A 16 28.53 9.60 -2.39
CA ILE A 16 29.14 10.58 -3.33
C ILE A 16 30.53 9.96 -3.71
N CYS A 17 31.05 9.99 -4.95
CA CYS A 17 31.73 11.07 -5.70
C CYS A 17 33.14 11.46 -5.18
N ILE A 18 34.04 11.94 -6.08
CA ILE A 18 35.44 12.41 -5.87
C ILE A 18 36.47 11.24 -5.69
N VAL A 19 37.60 11.12 -6.42
CA VAL A 19 38.18 11.89 -7.56
C VAL A 19 39.08 11.03 -8.49
N PHE A 20 39.41 11.62 -9.64
CA PHE A 20 40.32 11.29 -10.76
C PHE A 20 41.55 10.37 -10.49
N PHE A 21 41.98 9.43 -11.36
CA PHE A 21 42.47 9.49 -12.78
C PHE A 21 44.00 9.74 -12.86
N PHE A 22 44.83 8.73 -13.21
CA PHE A 22 45.95 8.78 -14.18
C PHE A 22 46.80 7.49 -14.18
N SER A 23 47.22 7.04 -15.37
CA SER A 23 48.15 5.91 -15.55
C SER A 23 49.07 6.15 -16.77
N PHE A 24 50.25 6.77 -16.61
CA PHE A 24 51.21 6.92 -17.72
C PHE A 24 52.68 7.15 -17.26
N PHE A 25 53.59 6.30 -17.73
CA PHE A 25 55.03 6.51 -18.08
C PHE A 25 55.99 7.40 -17.23
N PHE A 26 57.18 6.86 -16.90
CA PHE A 26 58.53 7.17 -17.47
C PHE A 26 59.72 7.22 -16.47
N PHE A 27 60.96 7.27 -17.02
CA PHE A 27 62.30 7.20 -16.37
C PHE A 27 62.59 5.87 -15.62
N LEU A 28 63.64 5.07 -15.90
CA LEU A 28 64.83 5.15 -16.79
C LEU A 28 65.94 6.13 -16.37
N PHE A 29 66.97 5.62 -15.69
CA PHE A 29 68.42 5.94 -15.82
C PHE A 29 69.17 4.81 -15.07
N LEU A 30 69.95 3.92 -15.70
CA LEU A 30 71.23 4.08 -16.41
C LEU A 30 72.45 4.08 -15.45
N PHE A 31 73.18 2.96 -15.47
CA PHE A 31 74.65 2.95 -15.39
C PHE A 31 75.19 1.86 -16.32
N LEU A 32 76.36 2.09 -16.91
CA LEU A 32 76.92 1.32 -18.02
C LEU A 32 78.42 1.04 -17.77
N HIS A 33 79.06 0.31 -18.70
CA HIS A 33 80.49 -0.05 -18.73
C HIS A 33 80.96 -1.12 -17.72
N VAL A 34 81.99 -1.95 -17.99
CA VAL A 34 82.84 -2.04 -19.20
C VAL A 34 83.19 -3.50 -19.57
N THR A 35 83.77 -3.67 -20.76
CA THR A 35 84.15 -4.93 -21.43
C THR A 35 85.36 -5.69 -20.83
N PRO A 36 85.54 -6.98 -21.20
CA PRO A 36 86.81 -7.76 -21.05
C PRO A 36 87.96 -7.12 -21.91
N PRO A 37 89.23 -7.64 -22.01
CA PRO A 37 89.65 -9.06 -21.97
C PRO A 37 91.12 -9.37 -21.53
N ASN A 38 91.64 -10.56 -21.92
CA ASN A 38 93.07 -10.91 -22.16
C ASN A 38 94.02 -11.00 -20.92
N PHE A 39 95.09 -11.81 -20.87
CA PHE A 39 95.86 -12.58 -21.88
C PHE A 39 96.68 -13.72 -21.19
N TYR A 40 96.75 -14.94 -21.76
CA TYR A 40 97.97 -15.59 -22.33
C TYR A 40 98.92 -16.41 -21.41
N PHE A 41 99.64 -17.33 -22.08
CA PHE A 41 100.70 -18.25 -21.61
C PHE A 41 100.29 -19.36 -20.60
N ASN A 42 100.87 -20.57 -20.63
CA ASN A 42 101.93 -21.11 -21.50
C ASN A 42 101.68 -22.59 -21.95
N PHE A 43 102.43 -23.01 -22.97
CA PHE A 43 102.46 -24.36 -23.54
C PHE A 43 103.44 -25.29 -22.77
N PHE A 44 103.65 -26.51 -23.28
CA PHE A 44 104.70 -27.47 -22.87
C PHE A 44 104.59 -28.11 -21.46
N PHE A 45 104.14 -29.37 -21.42
CA PHE A 45 105.09 -30.49 -21.32
C PHE A 45 104.46 -31.83 -21.75
N ALA A 46 105.20 -32.62 -22.53
CA ALA A 46 104.90 -34.01 -22.83
C ALA A 46 105.97 -34.92 -22.20
N LEU A 47 105.70 -36.23 -22.12
CA LEU A 47 106.56 -37.25 -21.49
C LEU A 47 106.86 -37.03 -19.99
N LYS A 48 105.99 -37.59 -19.14
CA LYS A 48 106.48 -38.57 -18.15
C LYS A 48 105.44 -39.65 -17.85
N LEU A 49 105.72 -40.86 -18.33
CA LEU A 49 104.97 -42.08 -18.06
C LEU A 49 105.16 -42.53 -16.60
N ALA A 50 104.23 -43.35 -16.09
CA ALA A 50 104.25 -44.01 -14.79
C ALA A 50 104.38 -43.09 -13.55
N ASN A 51 103.25 -42.97 -12.80
CA ASN A 51 103.02 -42.41 -11.45
C ASN A 51 101.96 -41.30 -11.36
N VAL A 52 101.45 -40.77 -12.48
CA VAL A 52 100.46 -39.67 -12.48
C VAL A 52 99.03 -40.13 -12.14
N MET A 53 98.73 -41.44 -12.24
CA MET A 53 97.36 -41.94 -12.00
C MET A 53 96.88 -41.67 -10.57
N ASP A 54 97.69 -41.87 -9.54
CA ASP A 54 97.21 -41.80 -8.15
C ASP A 54 96.94 -40.37 -7.67
N VAL A 55 97.71 -39.38 -8.11
CA VAL A 55 97.48 -37.97 -7.72
C VAL A 55 96.27 -37.38 -8.47
N ASN A 56 96.10 -37.72 -9.75
CA ASN A 56 94.89 -37.34 -10.48
C ASN A 56 93.66 -38.12 -10.00
N ASN A 57 93.79 -39.40 -9.65
CA ASN A 57 92.75 -40.15 -8.94
C ASN A 57 92.40 -39.45 -7.62
N ALA A 58 93.37 -39.01 -6.80
CA ALA A 58 93.10 -38.28 -5.56
C ALA A 58 92.37 -36.93 -5.78
N ARG A 59 92.63 -36.22 -6.89
CA ARG A 59 91.90 -34.98 -7.25
C ARG A 59 90.50 -35.29 -7.80
N VAL A 60 90.37 -36.27 -8.68
CA VAL A 60 89.10 -36.74 -9.24
C VAL A 60 88.23 -37.37 -8.16
N GLU A 61 88.81 -38.05 -7.17
CA GLU A 61 88.12 -38.55 -5.99
C GLU A 61 87.66 -37.42 -5.07
N ARG A 62 88.48 -36.40 -4.80
CA ARG A 62 88.00 -35.22 -4.07
C ARG A 62 86.82 -34.57 -4.79
N LEU A 63 86.87 -34.43 -6.11
CA LEU A 63 85.75 -33.94 -6.92
C LEU A 63 84.54 -34.90 -6.90
N ARG A 64 84.73 -36.22 -6.95
CA ARG A 64 83.65 -37.22 -6.81
C ARG A 64 83.03 -37.20 -5.41
N ARG A 65 83.82 -37.02 -4.35
CA ARG A 65 83.37 -36.88 -2.96
C ARG A 65 82.60 -35.57 -2.77
N VAL A 66 83.10 -34.45 -3.28
CA VAL A 66 82.39 -33.15 -3.29
C VAL A 66 81.13 -33.19 -4.14
N ASN A 67 81.14 -33.84 -5.31
CA ASN A 67 79.94 -33.94 -6.15
C ASN A 67 78.90 -34.90 -5.57
N ARG A 68 79.31 -36.00 -4.91
CA ARG A 68 78.40 -36.84 -4.11
C ARG A 68 77.82 -36.06 -2.93
N TYR A 69 78.63 -35.28 -2.22
CA TYR A 69 78.15 -34.44 -1.11
C TYR A 69 77.20 -33.35 -1.60
N LYS A 70 77.46 -32.73 -2.75
CA LYS A 70 76.56 -31.77 -3.41
C LYS A 70 75.27 -32.42 -3.92
N ALA A 71 75.34 -33.66 -4.45
CA ALA A 71 74.14 -34.41 -4.84
C ALA A 71 73.27 -34.71 -3.62
N VAL A 72 73.86 -35.24 -2.54
CA VAL A 72 73.15 -35.46 -1.25
C VAL A 72 72.62 -34.16 -0.65
N GLN A 73 73.35 -33.04 -0.76
CA GLN A 73 72.83 -31.72 -0.35
C GLN A 73 71.68 -31.22 -1.23
N ALA A 74 71.69 -31.52 -2.54
CA ALA A 74 70.59 -31.17 -3.45
C ALA A 74 69.37 -32.07 -3.23
N GLU A 75 69.56 -33.36 -2.98
CA GLU A 75 68.50 -34.31 -2.58
C GLU A 75 67.86 -33.89 -1.26
N LEU A 76 68.66 -33.51 -0.25
CA LEU A 76 68.17 -32.96 1.02
C LEU A 76 67.51 -31.58 0.87
N ALA A 77 67.89 -30.77 -0.12
CA ALA A 77 67.22 -29.51 -0.42
C ALA A 77 65.85 -29.75 -1.07
N LEU A 78 65.78 -30.61 -2.09
CA LEU A 78 64.54 -31.01 -2.75
C LEU A 78 63.56 -31.68 -1.78
N GLN A 79 64.04 -32.51 -0.86
CA GLN A 79 63.20 -33.10 0.20
C GLN A 79 62.57 -32.02 1.10
N ARG A 80 63.34 -30.99 1.49
CA ARG A 80 62.81 -29.85 2.27
C ARG A 80 61.83 -29.01 1.47
N GLU A 81 62.11 -28.73 0.20
CA GLU A 81 61.19 -28.02 -0.70
C GLU A 81 59.88 -28.81 -0.88
N GLU A 82 59.94 -30.13 -1.03
CA GLU A 82 58.75 -30.99 -1.04
C GLU A 82 57.99 -30.97 0.29
N GLU A 83 58.68 -31.04 1.43
CA GLU A 83 58.07 -30.95 2.77
C GLU A 83 57.41 -29.58 3.00
N GLU A 84 58.03 -28.47 2.57
CA GLU A 84 57.45 -27.13 2.64
C GLU A 84 56.25 -26.96 1.68
N ILE A 85 56.29 -27.57 0.49
CA ILE A 85 55.16 -27.61 -0.44
C ILE A 85 54.01 -28.45 0.13
N ARG A 86 54.29 -29.59 0.78
CA ARG A 86 53.28 -30.42 1.47
C ARG A 86 52.67 -29.66 2.65
N ALA A 87 53.51 -29.13 3.56
CA ALA A 87 53.07 -28.37 4.72
C ALA A 87 52.30 -27.09 4.34
N SER A 88 52.66 -26.40 3.26
CA SER A 88 51.90 -25.23 2.77
C SER A 88 50.57 -25.61 2.10
N ARG A 89 50.48 -26.78 1.45
CA ARG A 89 49.20 -27.35 0.99
C ARG A 89 48.32 -27.76 2.16
N GLU A 90 48.85 -28.47 3.15
CA GLU A 90 48.14 -28.87 4.37
C GLU A 90 47.65 -27.65 5.16
N ARG A 91 48.47 -26.61 5.33
CA ARG A 91 48.04 -25.33 5.94
C ARG A 91 46.89 -24.69 5.17
N LYS A 92 46.90 -24.72 3.83
CA LYS A 92 45.79 -24.20 3.00
C LYS A 92 44.52 -25.06 3.11
N MET A 93 44.64 -26.38 3.10
CA MET A 93 43.50 -27.30 3.31
C MET A 93 42.89 -27.12 4.71
N ASN A 94 43.73 -27.02 5.75
CA ASN A 94 43.30 -26.79 7.13
C ASN A 94 42.72 -25.39 7.36
N ALA A 95 43.15 -24.37 6.60
CA ALA A 95 42.50 -23.07 6.57
C ALA A 95 41.11 -23.17 5.91
N ALA A 96 41.04 -23.68 4.68
CA ALA A 96 39.79 -23.84 3.95
C ALA A 96 38.74 -24.66 4.72
N ALA A 97 39.14 -25.73 5.42
CA ALA A 97 38.25 -26.53 6.25
C ALA A 97 37.73 -25.78 7.50
N ARG A 98 38.52 -24.84 8.05
CA ARG A 98 38.07 -23.94 9.13
C ARG A 98 37.13 -22.88 8.60
N ASP A 99 37.45 -22.28 7.45
CA ASP A 99 36.64 -21.27 6.81
C ASP A 99 35.28 -21.86 6.36
N GLU A 100 35.25 -23.10 5.88
CA GLU A 100 34.02 -23.85 5.57
C GLU A 100 33.20 -24.18 6.84
N ALA A 101 33.86 -24.54 7.95
CA ALA A 101 33.19 -24.79 9.22
C ALA A 101 32.57 -23.50 9.81
N LEU A 102 33.30 -22.38 9.77
CA LEU A 102 32.82 -21.07 10.18
C LEU A 102 31.68 -20.58 9.28
N ALA A 103 31.78 -20.77 7.97
CA ALA A 103 30.71 -20.43 7.03
C ALA A 103 29.44 -21.24 7.28
N LYS A 104 29.56 -22.52 7.67
CA LYS A 104 28.41 -23.35 8.09
C LYS A 104 27.79 -22.85 9.39
N GLN A 105 28.60 -22.53 10.41
CA GLN A 105 28.12 -21.96 11.67
C GLN A 105 27.37 -20.65 11.45
N LEU A 106 27.95 -19.70 10.70
CA LEU A 106 27.30 -18.44 10.34
C LEU A 106 26.00 -18.64 9.54
N ALA A 107 25.95 -19.64 8.66
CA ALA A 107 24.72 -19.97 7.91
C ALA A 107 23.64 -20.63 8.79
N GLU A 108 24.03 -21.38 9.83
CA GLU A 108 23.12 -21.94 10.83
C GLU A 108 22.60 -20.85 11.77
N GLU A 109 23.45 -19.94 12.23
CA GLU A 109 23.07 -18.75 13.01
C GLU A 109 22.09 -17.86 12.24
N GLN A 110 22.42 -17.46 11.01
CA GLN A 110 21.52 -16.68 10.15
C GLN A 110 20.21 -17.41 9.87
N ARG A 111 20.23 -18.75 9.73
CA ARG A 111 19.02 -19.55 9.56
C ARG A 111 18.14 -19.52 10.81
N LEU A 112 18.74 -19.56 12.01
CA LEU A 112 18.00 -19.45 13.27
C LEU A 112 17.43 -18.03 13.44
N GLU A 113 18.19 -16.97 13.20
CA GLU A 113 17.68 -15.59 13.19
C GLU A 113 16.51 -15.40 12.20
N LEU A 114 16.61 -15.98 11.00
CA LEU A 114 15.55 -15.98 9.98
C LEU A 114 14.36 -16.89 10.30
N LEU A 115 14.48 -17.78 11.29
CA LEU A 115 13.36 -18.54 11.85
C LEU A 115 12.71 -17.75 12.99
N ASP A 116 13.48 -17.30 13.99
CA ASP A 116 13.01 -16.49 15.12
C ASP A 116 12.26 -15.23 14.67
N THR A 117 12.80 -14.49 13.68
CA THR A 117 12.12 -13.31 13.12
C THR A 117 10.81 -13.65 12.41
N LYS A 118 10.72 -14.79 11.73
CA LYS A 118 9.45 -15.28 11.13
C LYS A 118 8.47 -15.77 12.18
N MET A 119 8.95 -16.45 13.23
CA MET A 119 8.12 -16.87 14.36
C MET A 119 7.52 -15.65 15.06
N LEU A 120 8.30 -14.60 15.32
CA LEU A 120 7.82 -13.32 15.87
C LEU A 120 6.81 -12.63 14.94
N GLN A 121 7.01 -12.67 13.63
CA GLN A 121 6.04 -12.14 12.65
C GLN A 121 4.71 -12.91 12.69
N ILE A 122 4.74 -14.25 12.59
CA ILE A 122 3.55 -15.11 12.66
C ILE A 122 2.82 -14.92 13.99
N VAL A 123 3.57 -14.82 15.08
CA VAL A 123 3.04 -14.63 16.43
C VAL A 123 2.38 -13.26 16.62
N ARG A 124 2.88 -12.20 15.98
CA ARG A 124 2.28 -10.85 16.06
C ARG A 124 0.83 -10.81 15.53
N ASP A 125 0.50 -11.67 14.57
CA ASP A 125 -0.86 -11.77 14.01
C ASP A 125 -1.86 -12.50 14.92
N PHE A 126 -1.41 -13.11 16.04
CA PHE A 126 -2.30 -13.76 17.01
C PHE A 126 -3.28 -12.74 17.63
N PRO A 127 -4.53 -13.16 17.94
CA PRO A 127 -5.59 -12.23 18.33
C PRO A 127 -5.25 -11.41 19.58
N GLU A 128 -4.55 -11.98 20.56
CA GLU A 128 -4.13 -11.26 21.77
C GLU A 128 -3.19 -10.09 21.47
N LEU A 129 -2.14 -10.33 20.67
CA LEU A 129 -1.14 -9.31 20.33
C LEU A 129 -1.71 -8.29 19.35
N ARG A 130 -2.53 -8.73 18.39
CA ARG A 130 -3.25 -7.86 17.46
C ARG A 130 -4.22 -6.93 18.17
N ASN A 131 -4.94 -7.40 19.18
CA ASN A 131 -5.84 -6.57 20.00
C ASN A 131 -5.06 -5.57 20.85
N LEU A 132 -3.98 -6.02 21.49
CA LEU A 132 -3.07 -5.17 22.28
C LEU A 132 -2.42 -4.08 21.40
N GLU A 133 -1.91 -4.41 20.21
CA GLU A 133 -1.36 -3.44 19.27
C GLU A 133 -2.44 -2.46 18.76
N ALA A 134 -3.67 -2.91 18.53
CA ALA A 134 -4.77 -2.03 18.16
C ALA A 134 -5.13 -1.04 19.29
N GLN A 135 -5.14 -1.49 20.55
CA GLN A 135 -5.39 -0.65 21.72
C GLN A 135 -4.27 0.37 21.96
N LEU A 136 -3.00 -0.02 21.78
CA LEU A 136 -1.84 0.88 21.86
C LEU A 136 -1.83 1.91 20.72
N LYS A 137 -2.17 1.52 19.49
CA LYS A 137 -2.36 2.45 18.36
C LYS A 137 -3.51 3.42 18.58
N HIS A 138 -4.63 2.96 19.13
CA HIS A 138 -5.75 3.82 19.49
C HIS A 138 -5.35 4.83 20.59
N ALA A 139 -4.54 4.41 21.56
CA ALA A 139 -3.99 5.28 22.58
C ALA A 139 -3.05 6.36 22.01
N LEU A 140 -2.16 6.01 21.06
CA LEU A 140 -1.32 6.99 20.34
C LEU A 140 -2.18 7.98 19.52
N MET A 141 -3.25 7.49 18.88
CA MET A 141 -4.21 8.35 18.18
C MET A 141 -4.98 9.28 19.13
N LYS A 142 -5.20 8.88 20.39
CA LYS A 142 -5.80 9.74 21.42
C LYS A 142 -4.82 10.79 21.93
N GLN A 143 -3.55 10.44 22.09
CA GLN A 143 -2.46 11.37 22.42
C GLN A 143 -2.30 12.43 21.33
N GLY A 144 -2.07 12.04 20.08
CA GLY A 144 -1.92 12.97 18.96
C GLY A 144 -3.13 13.89 18.73
N ARG A 145 -4.34 13.47 19.16
CA ARG A 145 -5.53 14.33 19.18
C ARG A 145 -5.53 15.36 20.32
N LYS A 146 -4.97 15.05 21.50
CA LYS A 146 -4.71 16.06 22.55
C LYS A 146 -3.69 17.06 22.03
N ASP A 147 -2.58 16.56 21.49
CA ASP A 147 -1.47 17.38 20.99
C ASP A 147 -1.96 18.36 19.91
N GLN A 148 -2.74 17.89 18.92
CA GLN A 148 -3.40 18.73 17.90
C GLN A 148 -4.38 19.77 18.49
N VAL A 149 -5.14 19.43 19.54
CA VAL A 149 -6.04 20.38 20.21
C VAL A 149 -5.27 21.44 20.98
N GLU A 150 -4.12 21.08 21.57
CA GLU A 150 -3.23 22.02 22.25
C GLU A 150 -2.47 22.91 21.25
N GLU A 151 -2.02 22.39 20.11
CA GLU A 151 -1.49 23.18 18.99
C GLU A 151 -2.52 24.17 18.44
N ILE A 152 -3.74 23.72 18.12
CA ILE A 152 -4.84 24.59 17.64
C ILE A 152 -5.19 25.65 18.69
N ARG A 153 -5.12 25.32 19.98
CA ARG A 153 -5.33 26.27 21.06
C ARG A 153 -4.22 27.32 21.11
N GLN A 154 -2.95 26.93 21.06
CA GLN A 154 -1.81 27.85 21.03
C GLN A 154 -1.84 28.75 19.79
N LEU A 155 -2.24 28.23 18.63
CA LEU A 155 -2.41 29.03 17.40
C LEU A 155 -3.51 30.08 17.57
N LYS A 156 -4.66 29.73 18.17
CA LYS A 156 -5.73 30.69 18.47
C LYS A 156 -5.32 31.72 19.52
N GLU A 157 -4.56 31.33 20.53
CA GLU A 157 -4.05 32.24 21.56
C GLU A 157 -3.03 33.24 20.96
N LYS A 158 -2.23 32.83 19.97
CA LYS A 158 -1.36 33.72 19.17
C LYS A 158 -2.16 34.64 18.23
N GLN A 159 -3.11 34.10 17.47
CA GLN A 159 -3.98 34.91 16.61
C GLN A 159 -4.72 36.00 17.41
N LEU A 160 -5.21 35.67 18.61
CA LEU A 160 -5.84 36.64 19.51
C LEU A 160 -4.85 37.68 20.08
N GLN A 161 -3.55 37.39 20.15
CA GLN A 161 -2.51 38.37 20.48
C GLN A 161 -2.24 39.30 19.29
N GLU A 162 -2.03 38.73 18.10
CA GLU A 162 -1.84 39.46 16.83
C GLU A 162 -3.04 40.41 16.54
N GLU A 163 -4.28 39.94 16.73
CA GLU A 163 -5.49 40.76 16.62
C GLU A 163 -5.52 41.93 17.61
N ARG A 164 -5.08 41.71 18.87
CA ARG A 164 -5.04 42.77 19.90
C ARG A 164 -3.97 43.81 19.58
N GLU A 165 -2.78 43.38 19.18
CA GLU A 165 -1.69 44.27 18.77
C GLU A 165 -2.10 45.11 17.55
N TYR A 166 -2.78 44.50 16.58
CA TYR A 166 -3.33 45.20 15.42
C TYR A 166 -4.43 46.21 15.79
N ILE A 167 -5.33 45.88 16.74
CA ILE A 167 -6.34 46.81 17.25
C ILE A 167 -5.68 47.99 17.98
N VAL A 168 -4.63 47.77 18.79
CA VAL A 168 -3.87 48.85 19.43
C VAL A 168 -3.23 49.76 18.38
N TYR A 169 -2.57 49.19 17.38
CA TYR A 169 -1.98 49.94 16.26
C TYR A 169 -3.03 50.77 15.48
N LEU A 170 -4.21 50.22 15.21
CA LEU A 170 -5.30 50.98 14.57
C LEU A 170 -5.78 52.15 15.44
N ASN A 171 -5.94 51.93 16.75
CA ASN A 171 -6.30 53.00 17.68
C ASN A 171 -5.23 54.11 17.72
N GLU A 172 -3.94 53.76 17.70
CA GLU A 172 -2.85 54.74 17.62
C GLU A 172 -2.90 55.55 16.32
N GLN A 173 -3.18 54.92 15.17
CA GLN A 173 -3.37 55.63 13.90
C GLN A 173 -4.60 56.53 13.92
N GLU A 174 -5.70 56.10 14.55
CA GLU A 174 -6.89 56.92 14.74
C GLU A 174 -6.63 58.16 15.61
N GLU A 175 -5.96 58.01 16.76
CA GLU A 175 -5.64 59.16 17.63
C GLU A 175 -4.66 60.12 16.94
N LEU A 176 -3.68 59.62 16.19
CA LEU A 176 -2.82 60.42 15.33
C LEU A 176 -3.57 61.12 14.19
N ALA A 177 -4.68 60.58 13.71
CA ALA A 177 -5.55 61.22 12.72
C ALA A 177 -6.45 62.29 13.37
N LYS A 178 -7.09 61.97 14.51
CA LYS A 178 -7.92 62.90 15.30
C LYS A 178 -7.11 64.14 15.72
N ALA A 179 -5.89 63.96 16.21
CA ALA A 179 -4.99 65.07 16.55
C ALA A 179 -4.67 65.98 15.34
N LYS A 180 -4.43 65.40 14.15
CA LYS A 180 -4.20 66.15 12.90
C LYS A 180 -5.45 66.88 12.42
N GLU A 181 -6.64 66.31 12.61
CA GLU A 181 -7.91 67.01 12.35
C GLU A 181 -8.15 68.15 13.33
N GLU A 182 -7.91 67.96 14.63
CA GLU A 182 -8.01 69.04 15.60
C GLU A 182 -7.05 70.19 15.28
N GLU A 183 -5.81 69.91 14.88
CA GLU A 183 -4.89 70.94 14.42
C GLU A 183 -5.43 71.71 13.20
N ARG A 184 -6.05 71.03 12.23
CA ARG A 184 -6.67 71.68 11.06
C ARG A 184 -7.84 72.56 11.48
N ARG A 185 -8.77 72.02 12.28
CA ARG A 185 -9.92 72.77 12.81
C ARG A 185 -9.49 73.98 13.63
N ARG A 186 -8.43 73.88 14.44
CA ARG A 186 -7.85 75.03 15.17
C ARG A 186 -7.31 76.10 14.21
N LYS A 187 -6.56 75.71 13.17
CA LYS A 187 -6.02 76.62 12.13
C LYS A 187 -7.14 77.28 11.31
N GLU A 188 -8.21 76.54 11.00
CA GLU A 188 -9.42 77.05 10.33
C GLU A 188 -10.18 78.06 11.20
N ILE A 189 -10.37 77.77 12.50
CA ILE A 189 -10.99 78.69 13.47
C ILE A 189 -10.14 79.97 13.64
N GLU A 190 -8.81 79.86 13.65
CA GLU A 190 -7.94 81.04 13.66
C GLU A 190 -8.04 81.86 12.36
N ALA A 191 -8.04 81.21 11.20
CA ALA A 191 -8.21 81.89 9.92
C ALA A 191 -9.57 82.60 9.83
N PHE A 192 -10.65 81.94 10.29
CA PHE A 192 -11.98 82.53 10.38
C PHE A 192 -12.02 83.75 11.32
N LYS A 193 -11.40 83.67 12.50
CA LYS A 193 -11.29 84.81 13.43
C LYS A 193 -10.51 85.99 12.82
N ARG A 194 -9.40 85.73 12.11
CA ARG A 194 -8.63 86.78 11.40
C ARG A 194 -9.45 87.43 10.29
N HIS A 195 -10.21 86.64 9.54
CA HIS A 195 -11.13 87.14 8.51
C HIS A 195 -12.29 87.96 9.11
N GLN A 196 -12.85 87.51 10.24
CA GLN A 196 -13.90 88.24 10.96
C GLN A 196 -13.39 89.58 11.51
N ALA A 197 -12.16 89.62 12.05
CA ALA A 197 -11.52 90.88 12.46
C ALA A 197 -11.37 91.84 11.26
N ALA A 198 -10.78 91.38 10.16
CA ALA A 198 -10.63 92.21 8.94
C ALA A 198 -11.97 92.69 8.37
N GLN A 199 -13.06 91.93 8.52
CA GLN A 199 -14.41 92.39 8.17
C GLN A 199 -14.94 93.48 9.11
N MET A 200 -14.63 93.43 10.41
CA MET A 200 -14.97 94.49 11.35
C MET A 200 -14.17 95.77 11.06
N ASP A 201 -12.87 95.65 10.79
CA ASP A 201 -12.01 96.78 10.41
C ASP A 201 -12.58 97.50 9.17
N LEU A 202 -12.94 96.76 8.11
CA LEU A 202 -13.59 97.28 6.90
C LEU A 202 -14.98 97.92 7.17
N ILE A 203 -15.69 97.49 8.21
CA ILE A 203 -16.97 98.11 8.63
C ILE A 203 -16.71 99.44 9.35
N GLU A 204 -15.64 99.55 10.13
CA GLU A 204 -15.24 100.80 10.80
C GLU A 204 -14.69 101.82 9.80
N GLU A 205 -13.86 101.40 8.84
CA GLU A 205 -13.47 102.25 7.70
C GLU A 205 -14.69 102.80 6.94
N ARG A 206 -15.69 101.94 6.65
CA ARG A 206 -16.92 102.36 5.97
C ARG A 206 -17.76 103.34 6.79
N LYS A 207 -17.84 103.20 8.11
CA LYS A 207 -18.47 104.21 8.99
C LYS A 207 -17.74 105.55 8.90
N ASN A 208 -16.41 105.53 8.98
CA ASN A 208 -15.54 106.71 8.89
C ASN A 208 -15.61 107.42 7.51
N VAL A 209 -16.07 106.73 6.46
CA VAL A 209 -16.42 107.33 5.16
C VAL A 209 -17.85 107.87 5.16
N ALA A 210 -18.83 107.11 5.66
CA ALA A 210 -20.24 107.51 5.72
C ALA A 210 -20.49 108.78 6.55
N GLU A 211 -19.70 109.02 7.60
CA GLU A 211 -19.76 110.26 8.38
C GLU A 211 -19.27 111.49 7.60
N LYS A 212 -18.33 111.31 6.65
CA LYS A 212 -17.83 112.38 5.77
C LYS A 212 -18.88 112.73 4.72
N GLU A 213 -19.47 111.73 4.06
CA GLU A 213 -20.63 111.96 3.17
C GLU A 213 -21.81 112.65 3.90
N ALA A 214 -22.05 112.31 5.18
CA ALA A 214 -23.11 112.91 5.98
C ALA A 214 -22.86 114.39 6.36
N ALA A 215 -21.64 114.90 6.15
CA ALA A 215 -21.33 116.33 6.19
C ALA A 215 -21.56 117.01 4.82
N GLU A 216 -21.28 116.31 3.72
CA GLU A 216 -21.45 116.82 2.35
C GLU A 216 -22.92 116.88 1.92
N ARG A 217 -23.71 115.85 2.25
CA ARG A 217 -25.17 115.80 2.03
C ARG A 217 -25.95 116.95 2.70
N ARG A 218 -25.35 117.68 3.65
CA ARG A 218 -25.95 118.90 4.24
C ARG A 218 -25.81 120.14 3.34
N LYS A 219 -24.83 120.15 2.44
CA LYS A 219 -24.62 121.21 1.43
C LYS A 219 -25.50 120.96 0.20
N GLU A 220 -25.61 119.70 -0.22
CA GLU A 220 -26.34 119.30 -1.44
C GLU A 220 -27.86 119.47 -1.34
N ARG A 221 -28.43 119.56 -0.13
CA ARG A 221 -29.88 119.71 0.09
C ARG A 221 -30.48 120.98 -0.57
N ILE A 222 -29.66 121.96 -0.96
CA ILE A 222 -30.08 123.15 -1.71
C ILE A 222 -30.22 122.87 -3.23
N ALA A 223 -29.62 121.80 -3.75
CA ALA A 223 -29.67 121.42 -5.17
C ALA A 223 -30.77 120.39 -5.53
N VAL A 224 -31.39 119.76 -4.52
CA VAL A 224 -32.30 118.61 -4.72
C VAL A 224 -33.62 118.99 -5.41
N ASP A 225 -34.13 120.20 -5.20
CA ASP A 225 -35.41 120.65 -5.78
C ASP A 225 -35.39 120.72 -7.32
N ALA A 226 -34.21 120.75 -7.93
CA ALA A 226 -34.04 120.68 -9.40
C ALA A 226 -34.08 119.25 -9.97
N VAL A 227 -33.95 118.22 -9.13
CA VAL A 227 -33.80 116.81 -9.57
C VAL A 227 -35.12 116.03 -9.51
N VAL A 228 -36.06 116.41 -8.63
CA VAL A 228 -37.36 115.74 -8.47
C VAL A 228 -38.13 115.64 -9.80
N ALA A 229 -38.06 116.69 -10.63
CA ALA A 229 -38.70 116.71 -11.96
C ALA A 229 -38.13 115.66 -12.95
N ARG A 230 -36.88 115.21 -12.77
CA ARG A 230 -36.24 114.16 -13.61
C ARG A 230 -36.35 112.75 -13.03
N ALA A 231 -36.79 112.60 -11.78
CA ALA A 231 -37.00 111.28 -11.17
C ALA A 231 -38.14 110.54 -11.86
N HIS A 232 -39.29 111.21 -12.06
CA HIS A 232 -40.50 110.57 -12.58
C HIS A 232 -40.42 110.05 -14.03
N GLU A 233 -39.55 110.61 -14.88
CA GLU A 233 -39.27 110.01 -16.19
C GLU A 233 -38.39 108.75 -16.08
N LYS A 234 -37.40 108.76 -15.18
CA LYS A 234 -36.57 107.57 -14.92
C LYS A 234 -37.37 106.45 -14.29
N ASP A 235 -38.21 106.73 -13.29
CA ASP A 235 -39.05 105.71 -12.64
C ASP A 235 -39.99 105.00 -13.64
N PHE A 236 -40.44 105.70 -14.69
CA PHE A 236 -41.25 105.12 -15.76
C PHE A 236 -40.45 104.21 -16.70
N LEU A 237 -39.23 104.61 -17.07
CA LEU A 237 -38.31 103.78 -17.86
C LEU A 237 -37.81 102.55 -17.08
N ASP A 238 -37.49 102.71 -15.80
CA ASP A 238 -37.13 101.63 -14.88
C ASP A 238 -38.29 100.64 -14.71
N ALA A 239 -39.54 101.11 -14.64
CA ALA A 239 -40.71 100.25 -14.60
C ALA A 239 -40.92 99.46 -15.92
N LEU A 240 -40.60 100.08 -17.07
CA LEU A 240 -40.59 99.40 -18.37
C LEU A 240 -39.48 98.34 -18.44
N GLU A 241 -38.24 98.68 -18.11
CA GLU A 241 -37.13 97.73 -18.07
C GLU A 241 -37.40 96.56 -17.11
N ARG A 242 -37.94 96.82 -15.91
CA ARG A 242 -38.30 95.74 -14.96
C ARG A 242 -39.38 94.83 -15.55
N ARG A 243 -40.34 95.37 -16.30
CA ARG A 243 -41.40 94.61 -16.99
C ARG A 243 -40.94 93.92 -18.27
N GLU A 244 -39.79 94.30 -18.83
CA GLU A 244 -39.11 93.59 -19.92
C GLU A 244 -38.19 92.49 -19.39
N LYS A 245 -37.39 92.78 -18.37
CA LYS A 245 -36.59 91.80 -17.64
C LYS A 245 -37.45 90.72 -16.99
N GLN A 246 -38.64 91.05 -16.48
CA GLN A 246 -39.63 90.04 -16.04
C GLN A 246 -40.17 89.19 -17.21
N ARG A 247 -40.41 89.77 -18.39
CA ARG A 247 -40.85 89.00 -19.57
C ARG A 247 -39.75 88.12 -20.14
N GLN A 248 -38.50 88.59 -20.13
CA GLN A 248 -37.31 87.81 -20.49
C GLN A 248 -37.11 86.65 -19.50
N LEU A 249 -37.11 86.92 -18.20
CA LEU A 249 -36.96 85.89 -17.16
C LEU A 249 -38.13 84.90 -17.13
N GLN A 250 -39.35 85.31 -17.53
CA GLN A 250 -40.47 84.39 -17.76
C GLN A 250 -40.27 83.55 -19.03
N ALA A 251 -39.80 84.13 -20.13
CA ALA A 251 -39.49 83.39 -21.35
C ALA A 251 -38.34 82.37 -21.13
N GLU A 252 -37.27 82.77 -20.43
CA GLU A 252 -36.17 81.89 -20.01
C GLU A 252 -36.65 80.77 -19.09
N GLN A 253 -37.60 81.04 -18.18
CA GLN A 253 -38.23 80.00 -17.35
C GLN A 253 -39.11 79.07 -18.19
N ASP A 254 -39.93 79.58 -19.11
CA ASP A 254 -40.78 78.77 -19.99
C ASP A 254 -39.93 77.92 -20.95
N GLU A 255 -38.83 78.45 -21.48
CA GLU A 255 -37.85 77.69 -22.28
C GLU A 255 -37.13 76.64 -21.43
N PHE A 256 -36.71 76.97 -20.19
CA PHE A 256 -36.15 75.99 -19.26
C PHE A 256 -37.17 74.89 -18.90
N TYR A 257 -38.45 75.22 -18.72
CA TYR A 257 -39.50 74.23 -18.47
C TYR A 257 -39.80 73.37 -19.70
N ARG A 258 -39.75 73.93 -20.93
CA ARG A 258 -39.84 73.17 -22.19
C ARG A 258 -38.65 72.22 -22.35
N LEU A 259 -37.42 72.73 -22.28
CA LEU A 259 -36.20 71.92 -22.35
C LEU A 259 -36.19 70.82 -21.27
N ARG A 260 -36.63 71.13 -20.05
CA ARG A 260 -36.75 70.14 -18.96
C ARG A 260 -37.88 69.14 -19.17
N ALA A 261 -38.95 69.49 -19.90
CA ALA A 261 -39.98 68.55 -20.32
C ALA A 261 -39.47 67.65 -21.45
N GLU A 262 -38.79 68.21 -22.45
CA GLU A 262 -38.17 67.49 -23.57
C GLU A 262 -37.09 66.51 -23.08
N VAL A 263 -36.23 66.92 -22.14
CA VAL A 263 -35.26 66.03 -21.48
C VAL A 263 -35.97 64.90 -20.73
N LYS A 264 -37.00 65.20 -19.94
CA LYS A 264 -37.80 64.16 -19.24
C LYS A 264 -38.52 63.22 -20.20
N GLU A 265 -38.98 63.70 -21.35
CA GLU A 265 -39.55 62.84 -22.39
C GLU A 265 -38.49 62.00 -23.09
N ALA A 266 -37.30 62.53 -23.36
CA ALA A 266 -36.18 61.78 -23.89
C ALA A 266 -35.71 60.69 -22.90
N GLU A 267 -35.62 61.00 -21.61
CA GLU A 267 -35.34 60.05 -20.53
C GLU A 267 -36.41 58.96 -20.44
N ARG A 268 -37.71 59.33 -20.49
CA ARG A 268 -38.81 58.35 -20.52
C ARG A 268 -38.77 57.47 -21.77
N ARG A 269 -38.47 58.02 -22.94
CA ARG A 269 -38.34 57.24 -24.19
C ARG A 269 -37.15 56.29 -24.16
N ARG A 270 -36.02 56.69 -23.54
CA ARG A 270 -34.88 55.80 -23.28
C ARG A 270 -35.24 54.68 -22.30
N ALA A 271 -35.86 55.02 -21.16
CA ALA A 271 -36.30 54.04 -20.17
C ALA A 271 -37.28 53.01 -20.78
N LEU A 272 -38.24 53.45 -21.59
CA LEU A 272 -39.14 52.54 -22.32
C LEU A 272 -38.40 51.65 -23.33
N GLN A 273 -37.41 52.18 -24.06
CA GLN A 273 -36.58 51.39 -24.98
C GLN A 273 -35.68 50.39 -24.24
N GLU A 274 -35.17 50.75 -23.06
CA GLU A 274 -34.39 49.88 -22.18
C GLU A 274 -35.28 48.78 -21.57
N GLU A 275 -36.49 49.10 -21.12
CA GLU A 275 -37.50 48.13 -20.66
C GLU A 275 -37.95 47.20 -21.79
N GLU A 276 -38.18 47.71 -23.01
CA GLU A 276 -38.47 46.89 -24.19
C GLU A 276 -37.31 45.94 -24.53
N ALA A 277 -36.06 46.40 -24.45
CA ALA A 277 -34.88 45.57 -24.69
C ALA A 277 -34.68 44.50 -23.59
N ILE A 278 -34.90 44.85 -22.32
CA ILE A 278 -34.88 43.93 -21.18
C ILE A 278 -35.97 42.86 -21.32
N ASN A 279 -37.19 43.25 -21.68
CA ASN A 279 -38.30 42.33 -21.92
C ASN A 279 -38.05 41.41 -23.13
N ALA A 280 -37.47 41.94 -24.22
CA ALA A 280 -37.06 41.14 -25.38
C ALA A 280 -35.97 40.11 -25.01
N TYR A 281 -34.98 40.51 -24.22
CA TYR A 281 -33.92 39.61 -23.73
C TYR A 281 -34.48 38.52 -22.79
N HIS A 282 -35.41 38.87 -21.88
CA HIS A 282 -36.10 37.87 -21.06
C HIS A 282 -36.95 36.91 -21.88
N ALA A 283 -37.65 37.39 -22.91
CA ALA A 283 -38.40 36.53 -23.83
C ALA A 283 -37.46 35.60 -24.63
N GLU A 284 -36.29 36.08 -25.05
CA GLU A 284 -35.28 35.25 -25.72
C GLU A 284 -34.71 34.18 -24.78
N GLN A 285 -34.35 34.55 -23.55
CA GLN A 285 -33.87 33.62 -22.53
C GLN A 285 -34.92 32.56 -22.16
N SER A 286 -36.20 32.91 -22.09
CA SER A 286 -37.29 31.94 -21.90
C SER A 286 -37.40 30.98 -23.09
N ARG A 287 -37.33 31.46 -24.35
CA ARG A 287 -37.29 30.61 -25.55
C ARG A 287 -36.07 29.67 -25.57
N ARG A 288 -34.90 30.14 -25.11
CA ARG A 288 -33.68 29.32 -24.94
C ARG A 288 -33.85 28.25 -23.85
N LYS A 289 -34.55 28.55 -22.75
CA LYS A 289 -34.91 27.56 -21.72
C LYS A 289 -35.90 26.53 -22.24
N GLU A 290 -36.99 26.95 -22.88
CA GLU A 290 -37.98 26.04 -23.47
C GLU A 290 -37.40 25.08 -24.51
N THR A 291 -36.48 25.56 -25.35
CA THR A 291 -35.81 24.72 -26.37
C THR A 291 -34.84 23.73 -25.73
N ASN A 292 -34.09 24.14 -24.70
CA ASN A 292 -33.28 23.23 -23.89
C ASN A 292 -34.15 22.20 -23.13
N GLU A 293 -35.31 22.58 -22.59
CA GLU A 293 -36.25 21.64 -21.97
C GLU A 293 -36.86 20.65 -22.97
N LYS A 294 -37.23 21.11 -24.18
CA LYS A 294 -37.72 20.23 -25.25
C LYS A 294 -36.64 19.19 -25.62
N LEU A 295 -35.39 19.64 -25.82
CA LEU A 295 -34.25 18.75 -26.04
C LEU A 295 -33.94 17.81 -24.86
N ALA A 296 -34.19 18.24 -23.61
CA ALA A 296 -34.06 17.37 -22.44
C ALA A 296 -35.12 16.26 -22.44
N ARG A 297 -36.39 16.63 -22.64
CA ARG A 297 -37.54 15.69 -22.72
C ARG A 297 -37.38 14.72 -23.90
N GLU A 298 -36.85 15.16 -25.04
CA GLU A 298 -36.51 14.28 -26.17
C GLU A 298 -35.39 13.29 -25.81
N ARG A 299 -34.33 13.74 -25.14
CA ARG A 299 -33.25 12.85 -24.65
C ARG A 299 -33.76 11.85 -23.60
N GLU A 300 -34.71 12.24 -22.77
CA GLU A 300 -35.36 11.37 -21.79
C GLU A 300 -36.28 10.35 -22.46
N ALA A 301 -37.06 10.75 -23.48
CA ALA A 301 -37.84 9.82 -24.29
C ALA A 301 -36.97 8.81 -25.06
N ILE A 302 -35.79 9.23 -25.56
CA ILE A 302 -34.81 8.32 -26.18
C ILE A 302 -34.24 7.35 -25.14
N LYS A 303 -33.86 7.81 -23.94
CA LYS A 303 -33.42 6.94 -22.84
C LYS A 303 -34.50 5.94 -22.44
N ALA A 304 -35.77 6.37 -22.33
CA ALA A 304 -36.89 5.50 -22.00
C ALA A 304 -37.07 4.39 -23.05
N ARG A 305 -37.00 4.71 -24.34
CA ARG A 305 -37.04 3.71 -25.42
C ARG A 305 -35.87 2.72 -25.35
N ILE A 306 -34.65 3.19 -25.09
CA ILE A 306 -33.47 2.32 -24.93
C ILE A 306 -33.64 1.37 -23.74
N LEU A 307 -34.16 1.86 -22.61
CA LEU A 307 -34.46 1.04 -21.44
C LEU A 307 -35.59 0.03 -21.70
N GLU A 308 -36.60 0.39 -22.50
CA GLU A 308 -37.68 -0.51 -22.92
C GLU A 308 -37.19 -1.58 -23.90
N GLU A 309 -36.32 -1.23 -24.84
CA GLU A 309 -35.64 -2.22 -25.71
C GLU A 309 -34.74 -3.16 -24.91
N GLN A 310 -34.06 -2.66 -23.87
CA GLN A 310 -33.22 -3.48 -22.99
C GLN A 310 -34.07 -4.41 -22.12
N SER A 311 -35.17 -3.94 -21.53
CA SER A 311 -36.05 -4.80 -20.73
C SER A 311 -36.76 -5.87 -21.57
N ARG A 312 -37.18 -5.54 -22.80
CA ARG A 312 -37.69 -6.52 -23.77
C ARG A 312 -36.65 -7.59 -24.11
N LYS A 313 -35.39 -7.19 -24.40
CA LYS A 313 -34.29 -8.15 -24.68
C LYS A 313 -33.98 -9.04 -23.48
N ILE A 314 -34.01 -8.51 -22.26
CA ILE A 314 -33.83 -9.30 -21.03
C ILE A 314 -34.98 -10.30 -20.85
N ALA A 315 -36.23 -9.88 -21.03
CA ALA A 315 -37.39 -10.77 -20.95
C ALA A 315 -37.36 -11.88 -22.02
N GLU A 316 -36.96 -11.55 -23.26
CA GLU A 316 -36.74 -12.51 -24.32
C GLU A 316 -35.60 -13.50 -24.01
N GLU A 317 -34.50 -13.05 -23.40
CA GLU A 317 -33.42 -13.94 -22.95
C GLU A 317 -33.85 -14.83 -21.77
N GLN A 318 -34.68 -14.32 -20.86
CA GLN A 318 -35.23 -15.10 -19.75
C GLN A 318 -36.18 -16.19 -20.27
N ALA A 319 -37.13 -15.84 -21.15
CA ALA A 319 -38.00 -16.83 -21.80
C ALA A 319 -37.20 -17.93 -22.52
N LYS A 320 -36.15 -17.56 -23.29
CA LYS A 320 -35.29 -18.54 -23.98
C LYS A 320 -34.47 -19.41 -23.01
N ARG A 321 -34.16 -18.93 -21.80
CA ARG A 321 -33.54 -19.76 -20.73
C ARG A 321 -34.56 -20.69 -20.09
N GLU A 322 -35.75 -20.21 -19.79
CA GLU A 322 -36.86 -21.01 -19.24
C GLU A 322 -37.29 -22.12 -20.22
N GLU A 323 -37.34 -21.84 -21.53
CA GLU A 323 -37.55 -22.83 -22.59
C GLU A 323 -36.43 -23.90 -22.61
N LEU A 324 -35.17 -23.49 -22.54
CA LEU A 324 -34.02 -24.42 -22.51
C LEU A 324 -33.94 -25.24 -21.22
N GLU A 325 -34.27 -24.65 -20.08
CA GLU A 325 -34.33 -25.34 -18.78
C GLU A 325 -35.51 -26.32 -18.73
N SER A 326 -36.67 -25.98 -19.31
CA SER A 326 -37.77 -26.93 -19.51
C SER A 326 -37.32 -28.11 -20.38
N LEU A 327 -36.77 -27.85 -21.56
CA LEU A 327 -36.30 -28.90 -22.48
C LEU A 327 -35.20 -29.79 -21.86
N LEU A 328 -34.36 -29.24 -20.98
CA LEU A 328 -33.36 -30.00 -20.24
C LEU A 328 -34.00 -30.90 -19.18
N ASN A 329 -35.01 -30.39 -18.45
CA ASN A 329 -35.78 -31.17 -17.49
C ASN A 329 -36.58 -32.29 -18.18
N ASP A 330 -37.28 -31.97 -19.28
CA ASP A 330 -38.00 -32.93 -20.13
C ASP A 330 -37.07 -34.04 -20.63
N TYR A 331 -35.83 -33.69 -21.02
CA TYR A 331 -34.81 -34.66 -21.40
C TYR A 331 -34.38 -35.56 -20.24
N TYR A 332 -34.14 -35.01 -19.05
CA TYR A 332 -33.79 -35.80 -17.86
C TYR A 332 -34.94 -36.70 -17.39
N GLU A 333 -36.19 -36.24 -17.44
CA GLU A 333 -37.36 -37.08 -17.14
C GLU A 333 -37.53 -38.19 -18.17
N ALA A 334 -37.37 -37.89 -19.46
CA ALA A 334 -37.38 -38.90 -20.52
C ALA A 334 -36.25 -39.93 -20.35
N GLU A 335 -35.05 -39.51 -19.95
CA GLU A 335 -33.94 -40.42 -19.65
C GLU A 335 -34.20 -41.27 -18.41
N ARG A 336 -34.81 -40.70 -17.35
CA ARG A 336 -35.21 -41.43 -16.14
C ARG A 336 -36.27 -42.49 -16.46
N LEU A 337 -37.30 -42.12 -17.20
CA LEU A 337 -38.35 -43.04 -17.68
C LEU A 337 -37.79 -44.10 -18.63
N ALA A 338 -36.77 -43.79 -19.44
CA ALA A 338 -36.08 -44.77 -20.28
C ALA A 338 -35.24 -45.75 -19.46
N LYS A 339 -34.57 -45.29 -18.39
CA LYS A 339 -33.83 -46.14 -17.44
C LYS A 339 -34.78 -47.06 -16.65
N GLU A 340 -35.87 -46.52 -16.11
CA GLU A 340 -36.93 -47.29 -15.45
C GLU A 340 -37.53 -48.35 -16.39
N ARG A 341 -37.84 -47.98 -17.65
CA ARG A 341 -38.36 -48.92 -18.66
C ARG A 341 -37.36 -49.97 -19.12
N LYS A 342 -36.05 -49.73 -19.02
CA LYS A 342 -35.00 -50.75 -19.24
C LYS A 342 -34.94 -51.70 -18.05
N ALA A 343 -34.79 -51.20 -16.83
CA ALA A 343 -34.75 -52.03 -15.63
C ALA A 343 -36.00 -52.95 -15.52
N MET A 344 -37.19 -52.44 -15.83
CA MET A 344 -38.44 -53.22 -15.86
C MET A 344 -38.57 -54.23 -17.02
N ARG A 345 -37.64 -54.22 -18.00
CA ARG A 345 -37.48 -55.26 -19.02
C ARG A 345 -36.38 -56.23 -18.61
N ASP A 346 -35.24 -55.73 -18.19
CA ASP A 346 -34.10 -56.52 -17.73
C ASP A 346 -34.51 -57.44 -16.56
N GLU A 347 -35.35 -56.95 -15.63
CA GLU A 347 -35.91 -57.74 -14.54
C GLU A 347 -36.92 -58.80 -15.02
N LYS A 348 -37.73 -58.51 -16.06
CA LYS A 348 -38.65 -59.49 -16.64
C LYS A 348 -37.89 -60.59 -17.37
N GLU A 349 -36.92 -60.22 -18.21
CA GLU A 349 -36.06 -61.19 -18.89
C GLU A 349 -35.26 -62.03 -17.89
N ALA A 350 -34.77 -61.45 -16.79
CA ALA A 350 -34.13 -62.22 -15.72
C ALA A 350 -35.08 -63.21 -15.04
N ARG A 351 -36.32 -62.78 -14.72
CA ARG A 351 -37.37 -63.66 -14.15
C ARG A 351 -37.80 -64.76 -15.12
N GLU A 352 -37.87 -64.47 -16.41
CA GLU A 352 -38.24 -65.42 -17.46
C GLU A 352 -37.13 -66.45 -17.70
N ARG A 353 -35.87 -66.02 -17.86
CA ARG A 353 -34.69 -66.91 -17.97
C ARG A 353 -34.58 -67.81 -16.74
N PHE A 354 -34.69 -67.26 -15.53
CA PHE A 354 -34.69 -68.05 -14.29
C PHE A 354 -35.84 -69.06 -14.22
N ALA A 355 -37.05 -68.69 -14.69
CA ALA A 355 -38.19 -69.60 -14.77
C ALA A 355 -38.03 -70.69 -15.86
N GLU A 356 -37.18 -70.49 -16.86
CA GLU A 356 -36.81 -71.52 -17.85
C GLU A 356 -35.67 -72.42 -17.35
N GLU A 357 -34.65 -71.86 -16.71
CA GLU A 357 -33.57 -72.59 -16.05
C GLU A 357 -34.13 -73.56 -15.00
N VAL A 358 -34.99 -73.09 -14.10
CA VAL A 358 -35.66 -73.94 -13.09
C VAL A 358 -36.50 -75.06 -13.71
N LYS A 359 -37.12 -74.84 -14.89
CA LYS A 359 -37.83 -75.91 -15.62
C LYS A 359 -36.86 -76.93 -16.22
N GLN A 360 -35.75 -76.47 -16.80
CA GLN A 360 -34.73 -77.34 -17.38
C GLN A 360 -34.02 -78.18 -16.30
N GLU A 361 -33.67 -77.59 -15.16
CA GLU A 361 -33.04 -78.29 -14.04
C GLU A 361 -33.99 -79.33 -13.41
N ASN A 362 -35.27 -78.99 -13.22
CA ASN A 362 -36.26 -79.95 -12.74
C ASN A 362 -36.45 -81.12 -13.71
N TRP A 363 -36.44 -80.88 -15.03
CA TRP A 363 -36.49 -81.94 -16.02
C TRP A 363 -35.22 -82.82 -16.04
N ARG A 364 -34.04 -82.24 -15.88
CA ARG A 364 -32.77 -82.98 -15.72
C ARG A 364 -32.81 -83.84 -14.45
N LEU A 365 -33.17 -83.26 -13.30
CA LEU A 365 -33.36 -83.98 -12.03
C LEU A 365 -34.34 -85.16 -12.13
N ILE A 366 -35.38 -85.07 -12.96
CA ILE A 366 -36.32 -86.18 -13.18
C ILE A 366 -35.67 -87.31 -14.02
N GLN A 367 -34.89 -86.98 -15.06
CA GLN A 367 -34.18 -88.00 -15.85
C GLN A 367 -33.01 -88.62 -15.12
N ASP A 368 -32.28 -87.84 -14.32
CA ASP A 368 -31.11 -88.32 -13.61
C ASP A 368 -31.54 -89.20 -12.43
N ARG A 369 -32.62 -88.86 -11.72
CA ARG A 369 -33.28 -89.76 -10.73
C ARG A 369 -33.85 -91.07 -11.29
N LEU A 370 -33.99 -91.19 -12.61
CA LEU A 370 -34.36 -92.46 -13.25
C LEU A 370 -33.11 -93.31 -13.52
N LYS A 371 -32.02 -92.69 -14.00
CA LYS A 371 -30.71 -93.36 -14.21
C LYS A 371 -30.07 -93.77 -12.88
N GLU A 372 -30.14 -92.90 -11.86
CA GLU A 372 -29.70 -93.18 -10.50
C GLU A 372 -30.39 -94.44 -9.96
N LYS A 373 -31.71 -94.59 -10.11
CA LYS A 373 -32.45 -95.78 -9.64
C LYS A 373 -32.12 -97.09 -10.36
N GLU A 374 -31.49 -97.03 -11.53
CA GLU A 374 -30.97 -98.19 -12.24
C GLU A 374 -29.51 -98.48 -11.87
N ALA A 375 -28.70 -97.43 -11.65
CA ALA A 375 -27.34 -97.52 -11.13
C ALA A 375 -27.31 -98.01 -9.66
N GLU A 376 -28.11 -97.42 -8.77
CA GLU A 376 -28.27 -97.77 -7.34
C GLU A 376 -28.42 -99.28 -7.14
N ARG A 377 -29.23 -99.96 -7.97
CA ARG A 377 -29.48 -101.41 -7.89
C ARG A 377 -28.27 -102.26 -8.32
N ALA A 378 -27.48 -101.76 -9.28
CA ALA A 378 -26.23 -102.40 -9.71
C ALA A 378 -25.06 -102.07 -8.76
N GLU A 379 -25.16 -100.95 -8.04
CA GLU A 379 -24.16 -100.48 -7.08
C GLU A 379 -24.36 -101.05 -5.68
N GLU A 380 -25.57 -101.15 -5.12
CA GLU A 380 -25.83 -101.74 -3.79
C GLU A 380 -25.17 -103.11 -3.60
N ILE A 381 -25.18 -103.95 -4.65
CA ILE A 381 -24.59 -105.29 -4.64
C ILE A 381 -23.05 -105.23 -4.50
N LYS A 382 -22.40 -104.25 -5.14
CA LYS A 382 -20.96 -103.99 -5.03
C LYS A 382 -20.61 -103.21 -3.76
N LEU A 383 -21.48 -102.29 -3.36
CA LEU A 383 -21.35 -101.40 -2.20
C LEU A 383 -21.39 -102.20 -0.90
N ARG A 384 -22.21 -103.25 -0.80
CA ARG A 384 -22.20 -104.17 0.36
C ARG A 384 -20.88 -104.91 0.55
N GLN A 385 -20.15 -105.17 -0.53
CA GLN A 385 -18.81 -105.77 -0.47
C GLN A 385 -17.76 -104.72 -0.12
N LEU A 386 -17.79 -103.56 -0.80
CA LEU A 386 -16.85 -102.47 -0.54
C LEU A 386 -17.00 -101.86 0.86
N MET A 387 -18.22 -101.68 1.39
CA MET A 387 -18.46 -101.08 2.72
C MET A 387 -17.71 -101.78 3.84
N MET A 388 -17.55 -103.11 3.79
CA MET A 388 -16.86 -103.86 4.84
C MET A 388 -15.35 -103.58 4.85
N GLU A 389 -14.73 -103.41 3.67
CA GLU A 389 -13.35 -102.93 3.59
C GLU A 389 -13.23 -101.44 3.94
N ASP A 390 -14.19 -100.65 3.49
CA ASP A 390 -14.12 -99.20 3.56
C ASP A 390 -14.35 -98.68 4.98
N LEU A 391 -15.18 -99.37 5.79
CA LEU A 391 -15.28 -99.13 7.24
C LEU A 391 -13.95 -99.39 7.95
N ALA A 392 -13.22 -100.45 7.58
CA ALA A 392 -11.90 -100.75 8.15
C ALA A 392 -10.82 -99.73 7.73
N ARG A 393 -10.92 -99.16 6.51
CA ARG A 393 -10.04 -98.07 6.03
C ARG A 393 -10.39 -96.73 6.70
N LYS A 394 -11.69 -96.39 6.78
CA LYS A 394 -12.21 -95.16 7.42
C LYS A 394 -11.87 -95.12 8.90
N ALA A 395 -11.99 -96.22 9.64
CA ALA A 395 -11.60 -96.29 11.06
C ALA A 395 -10.10 -96.02 11.31
N LYS A 396 -9.22 -96.32 10.34
CA LYS A 396 -7.79 -95.95 10.39
C LYS A 396 -7.58 -94.48 10.00
N LEU A 397 -8.20 -94.02 8.91
CA LEU A 397 -8.11 -92.64 8.44
C LEU A 397 -8.68 -91.63 9.45
N GLU A 398 -9.74 -91.96 10.18
CA GLU A 398 -10.31 -91.12 11.22
C GLU A 398 -9.36 -90.87 12.40
N ARG A 399 -8.51 -91.84 12.76
CA ARG A 399 -7.51 -91.65 13.82
C ARG A 399 -6.45 -90.65 13.36
N PHE A 400 -5.96 -90.79 12.13
CA PHE A 400 -5.02 -89.85 11.53
C PHE A 400 -5.64 -88.46 11.27
N SER A 401 -6.90 -88.38 10.82
CA SER A 401 -7.56 -87.08 10.56
C SER A 401 -7.86 -86.33 11.86
N LYS A 402 -8.28 -87.00 12.93
CA LYS A 402 -8.45 -86.40 14.26
C LYS A 402 -7.11 -85.93 14.83
N GLN A 403 -6.03 -86.72 14.68
CA GLN A 403 -4.68 -86.29 15.06
C GLN A 403 -4.21 -85.07 14.26
N ARG A 404 -4.40 -85.06 12.93
CA ARG A 404 -4.01 -83.94 12.06
C ARG A 404 -4.85 -82.68 12.29
N GLN A 405 -6.14 -82.81 12.56
CA GLN A 405 -7.00 -81.69 12.99
C GLN A 405 -6.57 -81.11 14.34
N MET A 406 -6.09 -81.94 15.28
CA MET A 406 -5.53 -81.46 16.55
C MET A 406 -4.16 -80.78 16.37
N GLN A 407 -3.36 -81.18 15.38
CA GLN A 407 -2.14 -80.47 14.99
C GLN A 407 -2.46 -79.11 14.35
N ILE A 408 -3.29 -79.08 13.31
CA ILE A 408 -3.73 -77.85 12.62
C ILE A 408 -4.39 -76.85 13.59
N LYS A 409 -5.20 -77.33 14.55
CA LYS A 409 -5.77 -76.45 15.60
C LYS A 409 -4.72 -75.87 16.53
N ARG A 410 -3.66 -76.62 16.88
CA ARG A 410 -2.53 -76.11 17.68
C ARG A 410 -1.68 -75.11 16.88
N GLU A 411 -1.46 -75.39 15.60
CA GLU A 411 -0.76 -74.50 14.67
C GLU A 411 -1.52 -73.17 14.56
N HIS A 412 -2.83 -73.19 14.29
CA HIS A 412 -3.66 -71.98 14.26
C HIS A 412 -3.80 -71.26 15.60
N ILE A 413 -3.76 -71.97 16.74
CA ILE A 413 -3.70 -71.33 18.06
C ILE A 413 -2.37 -70.57 18.22
N LEU A 414 -1.23 -71.21 17.90
CA LEU A 414 0.10 -70.57 17.96
C LEU A 414 0.24 -69.42 16.95
N GLU A 415 -0.39 -69.51 15.78
CA GLU A 415 -0.47 -68.41 14.81
C GLU A 415 -1.34 -67.26 15.33
N ALA A 416 -2.50 -67.54 15.91
CA ALA A 416 -3.37 -66.53 16.52
C ALA A 416 -2.71 -65.86 17.73
N GLU A 417 -1.99 -66.62 18.57
CA GLU A 417 -1.20 -66.10 19.69
C GLU A 417 -0.10 -65.16 19.18
N LYS A 418 0.71 -65.57 18.19
CA LYS A 418 1.71 -64.69 17.55
C LYS A 418 1.10 -63.44 16.93
N MET A 419 -0.06 -63.54 16.27
CA MET A 419 -0.76 -62.38 15.69
C MET A 419 -1.33 -61.44 16.76
N LEU A 420 -1.76 -61.98 17.92
CA LEU A 420 -2.19 -61.19 19.07
C LEU A 420 -1.01 -60.54 19.80
N GLU A 421 0.14 -61.22 19.87
CA GLU A 421 1.39 -60.67 20.41
C GLU A 421 1.93 -59.55 19.53
N ALA A 422 2.10 -59.78 18.22
CA ALA A 422 2.48 -58.74 17.27
C ALA A 422 1.52 -57.54 17.29
N ARG A 423 0.20 -57.76 17.41
CA ARG A 423 -0.78 -56.67 17.55
C ARG A 423 -0.69 -55.94 18.89
N ARG A 424 -0.30 -56.62 19.99
CA ARG A 424 0.00 -55.98 21.28
C ARG A 424 1.29 -55.18 21.23
N GLU A 425 2.29 -55.63 20.47
CA GLU A 425 3.55 -54.92 20.27
C GLU A 425 3.35 -53.68 19.41
N LEU A 426 2.70 -53.79 18.25
CA LEU A 426 2.30 -52.64 17.43
C LEU A 426 1.49 -51.61 18.24
N LYS A 427 0.51 -52.03 19.06
CA LYS A 427 -0.25 -51.09 19.90
C LYS A 427 0.62 -50.39 20.95
N ARG A 428 1.61 -51.07 21.55
CA ARG A 428 2.58 -50.44 22.47
C ARG A 428 3.50 -49.47 21.73
N GLU A 429 3.82 -49.73 20.47
CA GLU A 429 4.61 -48.82 19.63
C GLU A 429 3.80 -47.59 19.20
N GLU A 430 2.53 -47.77 18.83
CA GLU A 430 1.56 -46.69 18.61
C GLU A 430 1.40 -45.82 19.86
N GLU A 431 1.21 -46.41 21.04
CA GLU A 431 1.10 -45.70 22.33
C GLU A 431 2.39 -44.93 22.70
N ARG A 432 3.57 -45.48 22.40
CA ARG A 432 4.86 -44.79 22.57
C ARG A 432 4.99 -43.63 21.57
N GLN A 433 4.58 -43.83 20.32
CA GLN A 433 4.63 -42.81 19.28
C GLN A 433 3.64 -41.66 19.58
N SER A 434 2.42 -41.95 20.05
CA SER A 434 1.46 -40.91 20.44
C SER A 434 1.95 -40.11 21.65
N ALA A 435 2.50 -40.76 22.68
CA ALA A 435 3.11 -40.06 23.82
C ALA A 435 4.28 -39.15 23.40
N LEU A 436 5.16 -39.63 22.50
CA LEU A 436 6.27 -38.85 21.95
C LEU A 436 5.80 -37.68 21.05
N LEU A 437 4.65 -37.82 20.38
CA LEU A 437 4.02 -36.73 19.62
C LEU A 437 3.39 -35.70 20.54
N GLU A 438 2.63 -36.12 21.56
CA GLU A 438 2.08 -35.23 22.59
C GLU A 438 3.17 -34.43 23.30
N GLU A 439 4.29 -35.04 23.67
CA GLU A 439 5.43 -34.32 24.26
C GLU A 439 6.02 -33.27 23.31
N ARG A 440 6.12 -33.58 22.01
CA ARG A 440 6.59 -32.63 20.99
C ARG A 440 5.60 -31.50 20.76
N GLU A 441 4.30 -31.76 20.85
CA GLU A 441 3.26 -30.74 20.72
C GLU A 441 3.20 -29.85 21.96
N LYS A 442 3.34 -30.39 23.16
CA LYS A 442 3.47 -29.62 24.41
C LYS A 442 4.69 -28.68 24.36
N LYS A 443 5.87 -29.20 23.98
CA LYS A 443 7.09 -28.40 23.79
C LYS A 443 6.91 -27.29 22.73
N ARG A 444 6.30 -27.59 21.59
CA ARG A 444 5.95 -26.58 20.56
C ARG A 444 4.97 -25.52 21.06
N GLN A 445 4.00 -25.89 21.89
CA GLN A 445 3.06 -24.94 22.50
C GLN A 445 3.77 -24.04 23.52
N GLU A 446 4.68 -24.59 24.32
CA GLU A 446 5.53 -23.83 25.26
C GLU A 446 6.47 -22.86 24.51
N GLU A 447 7.15 -23.32 23.46
CA GLU A 447 7.96 -22.50 22.54
C GLU A 447 7.13 -21.35 21.93
N LEU A 448 5.94 -21.64 21.40
CA LEU A 448 5.03 -20.63 20.85
C LEU A 448 4.59 -19.62 21.90
N LEU A 449 4.27 -20.05 23.13
CA LEU A 449 3.93 -19.16 24.23
C LEU A 449 5.12 -18.29 24.69
N GLU A 450 6.36 -18.77 24.58
CA GLU A 450 7.54 -17.92 24.74
C GLU A 450 7.64 -16.85 23.65
N TYR A 451 7.45 -17.21 22.37
CA TYR A 451 7.41 -16.19 21.31
C TYR A 451 6.29 -15.17 21.52
N VAL A 452 5.11 -15.59 21.99
CA VAL A 452 4.00 -14.67 22.35
C VAL A 452 4.43 -13.71 23.46
N ARG A 453 5.10 -14.20 24.51
CA ARG A 453 5.65 -13.36 25.59
C ARG A 453 6.72 -12.38 25.08
N ARG A 454 7.66 -12.85 24.24
CA ARG A 454 8.73 -12.02 23.64
C ARG A 454 8.13 -10.92 22.75
N ALA A 455 7.19 -11.26 21.87
CA ALA A 455 6.50 -10.29 21.01
C ALA A 455 5.62 -9.31 21.79
N ARG A 456 4.93 -9.76 22.86
CA ARG A 456 4.20 -8.88 23.79
C ARG A 456 5.16 -7.88 24.46
N ALA A 457 6.30 -8.35 24.96
CA ALA A 457 7.30 -7.49 25.59
C ALA A 457 7.89 -6.45 24.62
N GLN A 458 8.17 -6.84 23.37
CA GLN A 458 8.60 -5.92 22.30
C GLN A 458 7.54 -4.85 22.00
N LEU A 459 6.27 -5.25 21.79
CA LEU A 459 5.17 -4.30 21.57
C LEU A 459 4.98 -3.32 22.74
N LEU A 460 5.15 -3.77 23.99
CA LEU A 460 5.07 -2.88 25.14
C LEU A 460 6.27 -1.93 25.23
N ALA A 461 7.50 -2.42 25.01
CA ALA A 461 8.70 -1.59 24.99
C ALA A 461 8.67 -0.53 23.87
N ASP A 462 8.14 -0.87 22.70
CA ASP A 462 8.03 0.05 21.55
C ASP A 462 7.00 1.17 21.75
N TYR A 463 5.90 0.91 22.46
CA TYR A 463 4.75 1.84 22.52
C TYR A 463 4.62 2.57 23.86
N LEU A 464 4.90 1.91 25.00
CA LEU A 464 4.67 2.52 26.32
C LEU A 464 5.49 3.81 26.59
N PRO A 465 6.78 3.90 26.22
CA PRO A 465 7.57 5.14 26.42
C PRO A 465 7.05 6.34 25.63
N LYS A 466 6.30 6.11 24.54
CA LYS A 466 5.70 7.16 23.71
C LYS A 466 4.36 7.64 24.28
N LEU A 467 3.61 6.73 24.91
CA LEU A 467 2.22 6.94 25.34
C LEU A 467 2.05 7.76 26.62
N GLY A 468 2.97 7.68 27.58
CA GLY A 468 2.91 8.42 28.84
C GLY A 468 1.56 8.26 29.56
N GLU A 469 0.80 9.36 29.70
CA GLU A 469 -0.51 9.37 30.36
C GLU A 469 -1.59 8.52 29.64
N PHE A 470 -1.41 8.21 28.36
CA PHE A 470 -2.45 7.60 27.51
C PHE A 470 -2.47 6.07 27.52
N VAL A 471 -1.54 5.44 28.25
CA VAL A 471 -1.42 3.97 28.30
C VAL A 471 -2.75 3.30 28.73
N PRO A 472 -3.28 2.33 27.95
CA PRO A 472 -4.52 1.65 28.28
C PRO A 472 -4.29 0.62 29.40
N ALA A 473 -4.22 1.09 30.64
CA ALA A 473 -3.81 0.31 31.81
C ALA A 473 -4.64 -0.97 32.10
N HIS A 474 -5.86 -1.08 31.57
CA HIS A 474 -6.70 -2.29 31.69
C HIS A 474 -6.23 -3.46 30.80
N VAL A 475 -5.31 -3.22 29.87
CA VAL A 475 -4.75 -4.22 28.93
C VAL A 475 -3.48 -4.89 29.49
N LEU A 476 -2.86 -4.25 30.47
CA LEU A 476 -1.58 -4.66 31.04
C LEU A 476 -1.76 -5.64 32.20
N THR A 477 -0.88 -6.64 32.26
CA THR A 477 -0.81 -7.54 33.42
C THR A 477 -0.28 -6.80 34.66
N VAL A 478 -0.50 -7.37 35.84
CA VAL A 478 -0.07 -6.78 37.13
C VAL A 478 1.45 -6.57 37.17
N ASP A 479 2.22 -7.42 36.51
CA ASP A 479 3.69 -7.34 36.49
C ASP A 479 4.21 -6.40 35.39
N GLU A 480 3.53 -6.30 34.24
CA GLU A 480 3.77 -5.24 33.25
C GLU A 480 3.52 -3.85 33.87
N LYS A 481 2.44 -3.67 34.64
CA LYS A 481 2.18 -2.42 35.36
C LYS A 481 3.33 -2.03 36.29
N LYS A 482 3.87 -2.98 37.07
CA LYS A 482 5.03 -2.76 37.94
C LYS A 482 6.27 -2.39 37.12
N GLN A 483 6.57 -3.15 36.06
CA GLN A 483 7.75 -2.98 35.22
C GLN A 483 7.84 -1.57 34.61
N TYR A 484 6.69 -1.01 34.17
CA TYR A 484 6.62 0.30 33.54
C TYR A 484 6.15 1.43 34.50
N GLY A 485 6.06 1.18 35.81
CA GLY A 485 5.74 2.19 36.83
C GLY A 485 4.28 2.70 36.80
N ILE A 486 3.35 1.92 36.26
CA ILE A 486 1.96 2.34 36.01
C ILE A 486 1.10 2.00 37.23
N ILE A 487 0.80 3.02 38.04
CA ILE A 487 0.09 2.90 39.34
C ILE A 487 -1.45 2.84 39.18
N LYS A 488 -1.97 3.16 37.99
CA LYS A 488 -3.41 3.13 37.64
C LYS A 488 -3.75 1.83 36.89
#